data_AF-A0A7V3RIA9-F1
#
_entry.id   AF-A0A7V3RIA9-F1
#
_cell.length_a   1.000
_cell.length_b   1.000
_cell.length_c   1.000
_cell.angle_alpha   90.00
_cell.angle_beta   90.00
_cell.angle_gamma   90.00
#
_symmetry.space_group_name_H-M   'P 1'
#
loop_
_entity.id
_entity.type
_entity.pdbx_description
1 polymer ?
#
loop_
_entity_poly.entity_id
_entity_poly.type
_entity_poly.pdbx_seq_one_letter_code
_entity_poly.pdbx_strand_id
1 'polypeptide(L)'
;MKMEQTVKNKSPFEIEAYLSLPAFLSIVSSSIETFKKETIGYLIGVKGENKYVVEYAIPYQTAESGFAHVTVDLKRVERVNSILRLLSEGLEYIGEFHSHTVFGDAIALVTPSAEDLLTTVPGELNIICAVNTKRRSVKWYEDRRGVLVGTVGEYRIEIGGYFVKKPAIGKKYQRVRIKCPSVTGLGIKK
;
A
#
# COMPACT_ATOMS: atom_id res chain seq x y z
N MET A 1 22.73 26.09 33.65
CA MET A 1 21.77 25.01 33.37
C MET A 1 21.47 25.04 31.88
N LYS A 2 22.14 24.21 31.06
CA LYS A 2 21.92 24.15 29.60
C LYS A 2 20.88 23.07 29.32
N MET A 3 19.76 23.43 28.71
CA MET A 3 18.79 22.48 28.19
C MET A 3 19.39 21.76 26.99
N GLU A 4 19.62 20.45 27.13
CA GLU A 4 19.89 19.57 26.00
C GLU A 4 18.62 19.45 25.16
N GLN A 5 18.65 20.02 23.96
CA GLN A 5 17.66 19.75 22.94
C GLN A 5 17.84 18.30 22.48
N THR A 6 16.98 17.41 22.95
CA THR A 6 16.79 16.08 22.36
C THR A 6 16.51 16.23 20.87
N VAL A 7 17.48 15.84 20.04
CA VAL A 7 17.36 15.74 18.59
C VAL A 7 16.25 14.72 18.30
N LYS A 8 15.03 15.20 18.01
CA LYS A 8 14.00 14.37 17.41
C LYS A 8 14.53 13.92 16.05
N ASN A 9 14.96 12.66 15.95
CA ASN A 9 15.20 12.00 14.67
C ASN A 9 13.92 12.09 13.84
N LYS A 10 13.82 13.10 12.97
CA LYS A 10 12.73 13.17 12.00
C LYS A 10 12.87 11.97 11.06
N SER A 11 11.78 11.24 10.88
CA SER A 11 11.70 10.17 9.87
C SER A 11 12.12 10.74 8.51
N PRO A 12 12.92 10.02 7.70
CA PRO A 12 13.25 10.47 6.35
C PRO A 12 12.04 10.42 5.40
N PHE A 13 10.92 9.83 5.85
CA PHE A 13 9.65 9.79 5.13
C PHE A 13 8.71 10.85 5.67
N GLU A 14 8.16 11.65 4.76
CA GLU A 14 7.14 12.66 5.09
C GLU A 14 5.79 12.01 5.41
N ILE A 15 5.46 10.87 4.77
CA ILE A 15 4.17 10.20 4.88
C ILE A 15 4.34 8.76 5.39
N GLU A 16 3.46 8.35 6.32
CA GLU A 16 3.41 6.99 6.86
C GLU A 16 2.01 6.38 6.69
N ALA A 17 1.94 5.09 6.37
CA ALA A 17 0.71 4.31 6.37
C ALA A 17 0.82 3.11 7.32
N TYR A 18 -0.15 2.97 8.20
CA TYR A 18 -0.25 1.92 9.20
C TYR A 18 -1.33 0.94 8.76
N LEU A 19 -0.94 -0.29 8.44
CA LEU A 19 -1.86 -1.37 8.08
C LEU A 19 -2.31 -2.10 9.33
N SER A 20 -3.64 -2.19 9.51
CA SER A 20 -4.26 -3.15 10.41
C SER A 20 -3.91 -4.59 9.96
N LEU A 21 -4.08 -5.57 10.86
CA LEU A 21 -3.92 -6.97 10.48
C LEU A 21 -4.92 -7.39 9.38
N PRO A 22 -6.22 -7.05 9.47
CA PRO A 22 -7.18 -7.34 8.39
C PRO A 22 -6.76 -6.77 7.03
N ALA A 23 -6.35 -5.51 6.96
CA ALA A 23 -5.90 -4.89 5.71
C ALA A 23 -4.67 -5.59 5.15
N PHE A 24 -3.68 -5.85 6.00
CA PHE A 24 -2.47 -6.58 5.61
C PHE A 24 -2.79 -7.98 5.07
N LEU A 25 -3.62 -8.74 5.77
CA LEU A 25 -4.00 -10.10 5.36
C LEU A 25 -4.72 -10.07 4.02
N SER A 26 -5.67 -9.15 3.82
CA SER A 26 -6.40 -9.06 2.56
C SER A 26 -5.51 -8.67 1.38
N ILE A 27 -4.56 -7.72 1.56
CA ILE A 27 -3.59 -7.37 0.50
C ILE A 27 -2.77 -8.61 0.15
N VAL A 28 -2.15 -9.24 1.14
CA VAL A 28 -1.25 -10.38 0.90
C VAL A 28 -1.99 -11.57 0.30
N SER A 29 -3.14 -11.97 0.86
CA SER A 29 -3.88 -13.15 0.39
C SER A 29 -4.40 -12.94 -1.03
N SER A 30 -5.01 -11.78 -1.30
CA SER A 30 -5.59 -11.47 -2.61
C SER A 30 -4.54 -11.31 -3.71
N SER A 31 -3.33 -10.82 -3.38
CA SER A 31 -2.21 -10.75 -4.33
C SER A 31 -1.55 -12.11 -4.61
N ILE A 32 -1.53 -13.02 -3.62
CA ILE A 32 -0.99 -14.36 -3.80
C ILE A 32 -1.96 -15.25 -4.58
N GLU A 33 -3.26 -15.16 -4.28
CA GLU A 33 -4.30 -15.97 -4.91
C GLU A 33 -4.32 -15.81 -6.45
N THR A 34 -4.06 -14.59 -6.92
CA THR A 34 -4.07 -14.25 -8.35
C THR A 34 -2.69 -14.26 -9.00
N PHE A 35 -1.64 -14.70 -8.28
CA PHE A 35 -0.25 -14.59 -8.72
C PHE A 35 -0.04 -15.04 -10.18
N LYS A 36 0.76 -14.25 -10.93
CA LYS A 36 0.83 -14.17 -12.41
C LYS A 36 -0.26 -13.30 -13.06
N LYS A 37 -1.13 -12.70 -12.26
CA LYS A 37 -2.00 -11.58 -12.61
C LYS A 37 -1.90 -10.50 -11.52
N GLU A 38 -2.29 -9.29 -11.87
CA GLU A 38 -2.43 -8.20 -10.90
C GLU A 38 -3.81 -8.26 -10.23
N THR A 39 -3.85 -8.00 -8.93
CA THR A 39 -5.06 -7.73 -8.15
C THR A 39 -5.12 -6.24 -7.90
N ILE A 40 -6.32 -5.66 -7.87
CA ILE A 40 -6.58 -4.28 -7.45
C ILE A 40 -7.69 -4.26 -6.39
N GLY A 41 -7.67 -3.28 -5.50
CA GLY A 41 -8.68 -3.10 -4.46
C GLY A 41 -8.66 -1.70 -3.85
N TYR A 42 -9.70 -1.38 -3.09
CA TYR A 42 -9.80 -0.10 -2.37
C TYR A 42 -9.28 -0.23 -0.93
N LEU A 43 -8.72 0.87 -0.43
CA LEU A 43 -8.27 1.04 0.94
C LEU A 43 -9.29 1.88 1.72
N ILE A 44 -9.67 1.38 2.88
CA ILE A 44 -10.62 2.04 3.79
C ILE A 44 -9.94 2.28 5.11
N GLY A 45 -10.13 3.47 5.67
CA GLY A 45 -9.51 3.83 6.91
C GLY A 45 -9.70 5.30 7.26
N VAL A 46 -8.69 5.84 7.94
CA VAL A 46 -8.66 7.24 8.39
C VAL A 46 -7.44 7.93 7.80
N LYS A 47 -7.65 9.13 7.23
CA LYS A 47 -6.59 9.99 6.71
C LYS A 47 -6.34 11.18 7.64
N GLY A 48 -5.10 11.30 8.11
CA GLY A 48 -4.56 12.51 8.74
C GLY A 48 -3.68 13.30 7.77
N GLU A 49 -3.06 14.38 8.26
CA GLU A 49 -2.26 15.29 7.41
C GLU A 49 -1.11 14.60 6.67
N ASN A 50 -0.38 13.70 7.35
CA ASN A 50 0.77 12.96 6.80
C ASN A 50 0.76 11.48 7.22
N LYS A 51 -0.40 10.99 7.64
CA LYS A 51 -0.56 9.65 8.18
C LYS A 51 -1.84 9.02 7.67
N TYR A 52 -1.76 7.75 7.35
CA TYR A 52 -2.89 6.92 6.99
C TYR A 52 -2.98 5.75 7.96
N VAL A 53 -4.19 5.48 8.45
CA VAL A 53 -4.48 4.22 9.14
C VAL A 53 -5.40 3.44 8.22
N VAL A 54 -4.92 2.32 7.70
CA VAL A 54 -5.65 1.45 6.78
C VAL A 54 -6.28 0.34 7.61
N GLU A 55 -7.60 0.44 7.81
CA GLU A 55 -8.37 -0.53 8.59
C GLU A 55 -8.78 -1.73 7.76
N TYR A 56 -9.15 -1.50 6.51
CA TYR A 56 -9.52 -2.55 5.57
C TYR A 56 -8.88 -2.32 4.20
N ALA A 57 -8.55 -3.43 3.54
CA ALA A 57 -8.26 -3.47 2.12
C ALA A 57 -9.25 -4.47 1.52
N ILE A 58 -9.93 -4.10 0.44
CA ILE A 58 -10.95 -4.96 -0.16
C ILE A 58 -10.66 -5.10 -1.66
N PRO A 59 -10.30 -6.32 -2.13
CA PRO A 59 -10.02 -6.56 -3.53
C PRO A 59 -11.29 -6.42 -4.39
N TYR A 60 -11.11 -6.03 -5.65
CA TYR A 60 -12.20 -5.97 -6.62
C TYR A 60 -12.59 -7.39 -7.02
N GLN A 61 -13.85 -7.76 -6.78
CA GLN A 61 -14.38 -9.08 -7.11
C GLN A 61 -14.45 -9.35 -8.63
N THR A 62 -14.51 -8.29 -9.44
CA THR A 62 -14.55 -8.35 -10.91
C THR A 62 -13.52 -7.40 -11.51
N ALA A 63 -12.24 -7.76 -11.40
CA ALA A 63 -11.19 -7.13 -12.19
C ALA A 63 -11.10 -7.90 -13.52
N GLU A 64 -11.66 -7.35 -14.61
CA GLU A 64 -11.31 -7.84 -15.94
C GLU A 64 -9.82 -7.54 -16.15
N SER A 65 -9.00 -8.60 -16.15
CA SER A 65 -7.56 -8.52 -16.39
C SER A 65 -7.30 -8.27 -17.89
N GLY A 66 -7.70 -7.10 -18.38
CA GLY A 66 -7.21 -6.55 -19.64
C GLY A 66 -5.89 -5.82 -19.38
N PHE A 67 -4.94 -5.92 -20.30
CA PHE A 67 -3.65 -5.20 -20.26
C PHE A 67 -3.78 -3.66 -20.35
N ALA A 68 -4.97 -3.10 -20.18
CA ALA A 68 -5.24 -1.68 -20.33
C ALA A 68 -6.34 -1.24 -19.36
N HIS A 69 -6.02 -0.23 -18.56
CA HIS A 69 -6.94 0.64 -17.83
C HIS A 69 -7.92 -0.04 -16.86
N VAL A 70 -7.48 -0.19 -15.61
CA VAL A 70 -8.40 0.02 -14.49
C VAL A 70 -8.52 1.52 -14.29
N THR A 71 -9.36 2.16 -15.10
CA THR A 71 -9.86 3.49 -14.78
C THR A 71 -10.62 3.34 -13.46
N VAL A 72 -10.22 4.07 -12.42
CA VAL A 72 -10.98 4.15 -11.16
C VAL A 72 -12.45 4.37 -11.51
N ASP A 73 -13.29 3.36 -11.28
CA ASP A 73 -14.72 3.47 -11.50
C ASP A 73 -15.26 4.41 -10.41
N LEU A 74 -15.34 5.71 -10.73
CA LEU A 74 -15.79 6.74 -9.79
C LEU A 74 -17.15 6.39 -9.18
N LYS A 75 -18.03 5.70 -9.91
CA LYS A 75 -19.33 5.25 -9.39
C LYS A 75 -19.17 4.16 -8.34
N ARG A 76 -18.14 3.31 -8.47
CA ARG A 76 -17.78 2.31 -7.45
C ARG A 76 -17.25 2.99 -6.19
N VAL A 77 -16.36 3.97 -6.32
CA VAL A 77 -15.84 4.74 -5.19
C VAL A 77 -16.98 5.48 -4.48
N GLU A 78 -17.88 6.13 -5.23
CA GLU A 78 -19.06 6.78 -4.68
C GLU A 78 -19.99 5.81 -3.93
N ARG A 79 -20.19 4.61 -4.48
CA ARG A 79 -21.00 3.57 -3.84
C ARG A 79 -20.36 3.09 -2.53
N VAL A 80 -19.06 2.82 -2.53
CA VAL A 80 -18.32 2.42 -1.32
C VAL A 80 -18.41 3.53 -0.27
N ASN A 81 -18.14 4.78 -0.64
CA ASN A 81 -18.28 5.91 0.29
C ASN A 81 -19.70 6.09 0.81
N SER A 82 -20.72 5.82 0.00
CA SER A 82 -22.12 5.88 0.45
C SER A 82 -22.45 4.78 1.46
N ILE A 83 -21.95 3.57 1.24
CA ILE A 83 -22.07 2.46 2.20
C ILE A 83 -21.35 2.81 3.51
N LEU A 84 -20.12 3.33 3.43
CA LEU A 84 -19.33 3.69 4.61
C LEU A 84 -19.99 4.78 5.45
N ARG A 85 -20.56 5.81 4.81
CA ARG A 85 -21.33 6.84 5.52
C ARG A 85 -22.53 6.28 6.29
N LEU A 86 -23.11 5.16 5.85
CA LEU A 86 -24.25 4.52 6.51
C LEU A 86 -23.83 3.52 7.59
N LEU A 87 -22.71 2.83 7.39
CA LEU A 87 -22.34 1.65 8.19
C LEU A 87 -21.16 1.89 9.14
N SER A 88 -20.49 3.04 9.06
CA SER A 88 -19.31 3.33 9.87
C SER A 88 -19.19 4.81 10.21
N GLU A 89 -18.84 5.10 11.46
CA GLU A 89 -18.42 6.44 11.86
C GLU A 89 -16.91 6.57 11.68
N GLY A 90 -16.48 7.59 10.94
CA GLY A 90 -15.06 7.97 10.81
C GLY A 90 -14.23 7.16 9.80
N LEU A 91 -14.77 6.15 9.13
CA LEU A 91 -14.08 5.46 8.03
C LEU A 91 -14.46 6.07 6.68
N GLU A 92 -13.45 6.22 5.83
CA GLU A 92 -13.61 6.70 4.46
C GLU A 92 -12.74 5.89 3.50
N TYR A 93 -13.04 6.01 2.20
CA TYR A 93 -12.11 5.61 1.15
C TYR A 93 -10.86 6.51 1.21
N ILE A 94 -9.68 5.92 1.34
CA ILE A 94 -8.41 6.65 1.47
C ILE A 94 -7.43 6.40 0.32
N GLY A 95 -7.78 5.52 -0.61
CA GLY A 95 -7.05 5.24 -1.84
C GLY A 95 -7.15 3.77 -2.28
N GLU A 96 -6.14 3.27 -2.96
CA GLU A 96 -6.17 1.95 -3.61
C GLU A 96 -4.89 1.14 -3.32
N PHE A 97 -5.00 -0.17 -3.54
CA PHE A 97 -3.83 -1.03 -3.67
C PHE A 97 -3.93 -1.86 -4.93
N HIS A 98 -2.78 -2.23 -5.47
CA HIS A 98 -2.67 -3.28 -6.46
C HIS A 98 -1.42 -4.13 -6.27
N SER A 99 -1.37 -5.29 -6.92
CA SER A 99 -0.16 -6.09 -6.95
C SER A 99 0.59 -5.93 -8.26
N HIS A 100 1.92 -5.95 -8.17
CA HIS A 100 2.79 -6.22 -9.31
C HIS A 100 3.19 -7.69 -9.25
N THR A 101 3.23 -8.34 -10.41
CA THR A 101 3.68 -9.73 -10.56
C THR A 101 4.85 -9.80 -11.54
N VAL A 102 5.56 -10.94 -11.54
CA VAL A 102 6.60 -11.23 -12.52
C VAL A 102 6.06 -11.12 -13.95
N PHE A 103 6.82 -10.47 -14.83
CA PHE A 103 6.50 -10.36 -16.26
C PHE A 103 7.72 -10.80 -17.09
N GLY A 104 7.61 -11.95 -17.75
CA GLY A 104 8.78 -12.60 -18.37
C GLY A 104 9.86 -12.88 -17.33
N ASP A 105 11.08 -12.41 -17.59
CA ASP A 105 12.24 -12.54 -16.69
C ASP A 105 12.35 -11.41 -15.64
N ALA A 106 11.47 -10.40 -15.72
CA ALA A 106 11.50 -9.27 -14.80
C ALA A 106 10.81 -9.60 -13.47
N ILE A 107 11.49 -9.29 -12.36
CA ILE A 107 10.89 -9.37 -11.02
C ILE A 107 9.89 -8.24 -10.80
N ALA A 108 8.85 -8.52 -10.01
CA ALA A 108 7.94 -7.48 -9.54
C ALA A 108 8.64 -6.54 -8.57
N LEU A 109 8.33 -5.24 -8.66
CA LEU A 109 8.88 -4.19 -7.79
C LEU A 109 7.75 -3.39 -7.16
N VAL A 110 8.01 -2.71 -6.04
CA VAL A 110 7.05 -1.79 -5.39
C VAL A 110 7.14 -0.35 -5.92
N THR A 111 7.72 -0.20 -7.11
CA THR A 111 7.92 1.09 -7.76
C THR A 111 6.79 1.29 -8.76
N PRO A 112 6.03 2.39 -8.67
CA PRO A 112 4.94 2.63 -9.60
C PRO A 112 5.48 2.72 -11.04
N SER A 113 4.75 2.07 -11.95
CA SER A 113 4.94 2.18 -13.39
C SER A 113 4.56 3.59 -13.88
N ALA A 114 4.82 3.86 -15.16
CA ALA A 114 4.33 5.12 -15.74
C ALA A 114 2.79 5.14 -15.77
N GLU A 115 2.16 4.00 -16.04
CA GLU A 115 0.71 3.86 -16.06
C GLU A 115 0.10 4.10 -14.68
N ASP A 116 0.68 3.51 -13.63
CA ASP A 116 0.25 3.71 -12.24
C ASP A 116 0.22 5.21 -11.89
N LEU A 117 1.24 5.97 -12.32
CA LEU A 117 1.32 7.41 -12.06
C LEU A 117 0.35 8.24 -12.90
N LEU A 118 -0.05 7.76 -14.08
CA LEU A 118 -1.02 8.43 -14.95
C LEU A 118 -2.45 8.26 -14.44
N THR A 119 -2.76 7.09 -13.86
CA THR A 119 -4.11 6.76 -13.36
C THR A 119 -4.32 7.13 -11.89
N THR A 120 -3.25 7.44 -11.15
CA THR A 120 -3.32 7.84 -9.74
C THR A 120 -4.14 9.11 -9.55
N VAL A 121 -5.12 9.06 -8.64
CA VAL A 121 -5.82 10.25 -8.16
C VAL A 121 -4.94 10.99 -7.12
N PRO A 122 -4.63 12.29 -7.34
CA PRO A 122 -3.83 13.05 -6.39
C PRO A 122 -4.49 13.13 -5.01
N GLY A 123 -3.69 12.98 -3.95
CA GLY A 123 -4.18 13.04 -2.57
C GLY A 123 -4.61 11.68 -1.99
N GLU A 124 -4.58 10.61 -2.77
CA GLU A 124 -4.90 9.25 -2.32
C GLU A 124 -3.64 8.45 -1.95
N LEU A 125 -3.79 7.54 -0.98
CA LEU A 125 -2.77 6.57 -0.65
C LEU A 125 -2.79 5.45 -1.70
N ASN A 126 -1.64 5.17 -2.31
CA ASN A 126 -1.52 4.07 -3.24
C ASN A 126 -0.53 3.05 -2.69
N ILE A 127 -0.90 1.76 -2.69
CA ILE A 127 -0.05 0.66 -2.20
C ILE A 127 0.21 -0.33 -3.33
N ILE A 128 1.48 -0.69 -3.52
CA ILE A 128 1.89 -1.76 -4.44
C ILE A 128 2.38 -2.95 -3.62
N CYS A 129 1.76 -4.10 -3.85
CA CYS A 129 2.17 -5.41 -3.34
C CYS A 129 2.95 -6.17 -4.43
N ALA A 130 4.28 -6.13 -4.40
CA ALA A 130 5.10 -6.89 -5.31
C ALA A 130 5.17 -8.35 -4.86
N VAL A 131 4.70 -9.26 -5.71
CA VAL A 131 4.73 -10.71 -5.47
C VAL A 131 5.77 -11.35 -6.37
N ASN A 132 6.71 -12.07 -5.78
CA ASN A 132 7.75 -12.81 -6.48
C ASN A 132 7.88 -14.23 -5.90
N THR A 133 8.43 -15.18 -6.65
CA THR A 133 8.86 -16.47 -6.07
C THR A 133 10.01 -16.24 -5.09
N LYS A 134 9.94 -16.83 -3.89
CA LYS A 134 10.99 -16.66 -2.88
C LYS A 134 12.27 -17.39 -3.30
N ARG A 135 13.43 -16.77 -3.02
CA ARG A 135 14.74 -17.45 -3.05
C ARG A 135 15.16 -17.98 -1.68
N ARG A 136 14.64 -17.35 -0.62
CA ARG A 136 14.86 -17.71 0.78
C ARG A 136 13.69 -17.18 1.61
N SER A 137 13.40 -17.84 2.73
CA SER A 137 12.42 -17.39 3.70
C SER A 137 12.97 -16.25 4.56
N VAL A 138 12.15 -15.25 4.84
CA VAL A 138 12.47 -14.16 5.79
C VAL A 138 11.26 -13.86 6.67
N LYS A 139 11.51 -13.52 7.94
CA LYS A 139 10.46 -12.94 8.80
C LYS A 139 10.05 -11.57 8.27
N TRP A 140 8.89 -11.07 8.67
CA TRP A 140 8.43 -9.74 8.29
C TRP A 140 9.31 -8.65 8.91
N TYR A 141 9.75 -7.69 8.09
CA TYR A 141 10.51 -6.52 8.54
C TYR A 141 10.26 -5.32 7.64
N GLU A 142 10.51 -4.12 8.17
CA GLU A 142 10.54 -2.89 7.37
C GLU A 142 11.98 -2.62 6.92
N ASP A 143 12.18 -2.40 5.62
CA ASP A 143 13.50 -2.06 5.08
C ASP A 143 13.78 -0.54 5.11
N ARG A 144 14.99 -0.14 4.70
CA ARG A 144 15.40 1.27 4.69
C ARG A 144 14.65 2.14 3.68
N ARG A 145 13.95 1.54 2.72
CA ARG A 145 13.11 2.22 1.73
C ARG A 145 11.69 2.44 2.27
N GLY A 146 11.40 2.01 3.49
CA GLY A 146 10.07 2.09 4.10
C GLY A 146 9.11 1.04 3.54
N VAL A 147 9.65 -0.05 3.00
CA VAL A 147 8.90 -1.15 2.40
C VAL A 147 8.77 -2.28 3.41
N LEU A 148 7.57 -2.83 3.55
CA LEU A 148 7.32 -4.01 4.36
C LEU A 148 7.65 -5.26 3.56
N VAL A 149 8.56 -6.10 4.06
CA VAL A 149 9.12 -7.25 3.35
C VAL A 149 8.89 -8.52 4.15
N GLY A 150 8.48 -9.60 3.51
CA GLY A 150 8.27 -10.89 4.14
C GLY A 150 8.16 -12.05 3.16
N THR A 151 7.94 -13.25 3.68
CA THR A 151 7.63 -14.44 2.87
C THR A 151 6.42 -15.17 3.42
N VAL A 152 5.59 -15.70 2.51
CA VAL A 152 4.43 -16.55 2.81
C VAL A 152 4.43 -17.69 1.80
N GLY A 153 4.44 -18.95 2.26
CA GLY A 153 4.56 -20.10 1.35
C GLY A 153 5.78 -19.97 0.45
N GLU A 154 5.61 -20.13 -0.86
CA GLU A 154 6.66 -19.99 -1.88
C GLU A 154 6.87 -18.55 -2.38
N TYR A 155 6.23 -17.57 -1.76
CA TYR A 155 6.21 -16.18 -2.22
C TYR A 155 7.06 -15.27 -1.35
N ARG A 156 7.83 -14.40 -1.99
CA ARG A 156 8.44 -13.21 -1.41
C ARG A 156 7.55 -12.02 -1.72
N ILE A 157 7.17 -11.31 -0.67
CA ILE A 157 6.26 -10.18 -0.72
C ILE A 157 7.00 -8.92 -0.31
N GLU A 158 6.85 -7.86 -1.10
CA GLU A 158 7.26 -6.51 -0.75
C GLU A 158 6.04 -5.58 -0.89
N ILE A 159 5.72 -4.81 0.15
CA ILE A 159 4.59 -3.87 0.16
C ILE A 159 5.16 -2.46 0.33
N GLY A 160 5.01 -1.63 -0.71
CA GLY A 160 5.48 -0.26 -0.71
C GLY A 160 4.35 0.69 -1.07
N GLY A 161 4.30 1.85 -0.41
CA GLY A 161 3.31 2.88 -0.72
C GLY A 161 3.91 4.01 -1.54
N TYR A 162 3.06 4.72 -2.27
CA TYR A 162 3.40 5.99 -2.90
C TYR A 162 2.24 6.97 -2.82
N PHE A 163 2.56 8.25 -2.97
CA PHE A 163 1.61 9.34 -2.88
C PHE A 163 1.93 10.42 -3.93
N VAL A 164 0.90 10.91 -4.60
CA VAL A 164 1.01 12.01 -5.56
C VAL A 164 0.27 13.22 -4.98
N LYS A 165 1.01 14.28 -4.63
CA LYS A 165 0.42 15.48 -4.00
C LYS A 165 -0.39 16.33 -4.97
N LYS A 166 0.09 16.46 -6.21
CA LYS A 166 -0.52 17.24 -7.28
C LYS A 166 -0.28 16.52 -8.61
N PRO A 167 -1.19 16.64 -9.59
CA PRO A 167 -0.89 16.26 -10.97
C PRO A 167 0.39 16.97 -11.41
N ALA A 168 1.35 16.22 -11.93
CA ALA A 168 2.60 16.78 -12.43
C ALA A 168 3.09 16.01 -13.64
N ILE A 169 3.67 16.72 -14.60
CA ILE A 169 4.36 16.11 -15.74
C ILE A 169 5.70 15.55 -15.23
N GLY A 170 5.89 14.24 -15.32
CA GLY A 170 7.08 13.50 -14.87
C GLY A 170 6.85 12.60 -13.65
N LYS A 171 7.79 11.67 -13.37
CA LYS A 171 7.70 10.65 -12.30
C LYS A 171 7.87 11.20 -10.88
N LYS A 172 7.06 12.19 -10.47
CA LYS A 172 7.15 12.83 -9.16
C LYS A 172 6.12 12.24 -8.20
N TYR A 173 6.52 11.18 -7.50
CA TYR A 173 5.77 10.63 -6.37
C TYR A 173 6.60 10.71 -5.07
N GLN A 174 5.92 10.70 -3.94
CA GLN A 174 6.54 10.57 -2.62
C GLN A 174 6.42 9.13 -2.15
N ARG A 175 7.51 8.57 -1.60
CA ARG A 175 7.50 7.24 -0.99
C ARG A 175 6.75 7.30 0.34
N VAL A 176 5.75 6.44 0.50
CA VAL A 176 5.04 6.27 1.77
C VAL A 176 5.65 5.11 2.53
N ARG A 177 6.01 5.34 3.79
CA ARG A 177 6.52 4.30 4.68
C ARG A 177 5.38 3.41 5.14
N ILE A 178 5.44 2.12 4.81
CA ILE A 178 4.44 1.13 5.20
C ILE A 178 4.83 0.48 6.53
N LYS A 179 3.91 0.49 7.49
CA LYS A 179 4.05 -0.16 8.79
C LYS A 179 2.92 -1.14 9.02
N CYS A 180 3.23 -2.31 9.58
CA CYS A 180 2.22 -3.24 10.07
C CYS A 180 2.71 -3.87 11.39
N PRO A 181 2.41 -3.25 12.54
CA PRO A 181 2.91 -3.70 13.84
C PRO A 181 2.53 -5.14 14.19
N SER A 182 1.40 -5.63 13.65
CA SER A 182 0.92 -7.00 13.87
C SER A 182 1.87 -8.07 13.32
N VAL A 183 2.73 -7.74 12.34
CA VAL A 183 3.69 -8.70 11.75
C VAL A 183 5.16 -8.34 12.01
N THR A 184 5.46 -7.06 12.25
CA THR A 184 6.82 -6.61 12.59
C THR A 184 7.08 -6.48 14.09
N GLY A 185 6.03 -6.55 14.91
CA GLY A 185 6.06 -6.13 16.31
C GLY A 185 6.09 -4.61 16.48
N LEU A 186 5.99 -4.15 17.73
CA LEU A 186 5.98 -2.72 18.10
C LEU A 186 7.36 -2.05 18.10
N GLY A 187 8.43 -2.79 17.79
CA GLY A 187 9.79 -2.25 17.82
C GLY A 187 10.29 -1.80 19.20
N ILE A 188 9.64 -2.24 20.28
CA ILE A 188 10.09 -1.98 21.65
C ILE A 188 11.41 -2.73 21.86
N LYS A 189 12.52 -2.00 21.93
CA LYS A 189 13.80 -2.55 22.37
C LYS A 189 13.63 -3.01 23.81
N LYS A 190 13.87 -4.29 24.07
CA LYS A 190 14.05 -4.80 25.43
C LYS A 190 15.36 -4.27 26.02
#